data_AF-A0A1X4GA77-F1
#
_entry.id   AF-A0A1X4GA77-F1
#
_cell.length_a   1.000
_cell.length_b   1.000
_cell.length_c   1.000
_cell.angle_alpha   90.00
_cell.angle_beta   90.00
_cell.angle_gamma   90.00
#
_symmetry.space_group_name_H-M   'P 1'
#
loop_
_entity.id
_entity.type
_entity.pdbx_description
1 polymer ?
#
loop_
_entity_poly.entity_id
_entity_poly.type
_entity_poly.pdbx_seq_one_letter_code
_entity_poly.pdbx_strand_id
1 'polypeptide(L)'
;MARHPPIIDRALTIADIVDHEEPLLDELEGMFLVSSGRSERISPAAVARDTELSREAATDLFRQLLQVEAIQRETYEAELVDTQCRVDPTRTREIFERTQQSIRTLAAHQQRVPTTDVTPLVTFPDDPAFSGSTPASFDMEGLLSALASQVKRAEREIVLLSPFFEGDGLGRLADVLLDALDRGVELTIVTRYLADSESHNHNVIESFMERASERGVTSEITLVDYTVWEETTPIGKQRQDGENPQFTLHAKVMLFDSRAAYVGSANVTDYGFNRYLELGVLLEGATVTAFQDLCEFLLDSGGAATVDL
;
A
#
# COMPACT_ATOMS: atom_id res chain seq x y z
N MET A 1 17.65 1.59 41.66
CA MET A 1 17.63 0.98 40.31
C MET A 1 17.03 1.98 39.34
N ALA A 2 17.85 2.76 38.65
CA ALA A 2 17.41 3.57 37.52
C ALA A 2 18.21 3.11 36.31
N ARG A 3 17.64 2.22 35.50
CA ARG A 3 18.17 1.97 34.16
C ARG A 3 18.00 3.29 33.41
N HIS A 4 19.08 4.05 33.26
CA HIS A 4 19.09 5.15 32.30
C HIS A 4 18.72 4.52 30.95
N PRO A 5 17.71 5.04 30.23
CA PRO A 5 17.41 4.56 28.90
C PRO A 5 18.71 4.65 28.08
N PRO A 6 19.06 3.60 27.31
CA PRO A 6 20.30 3.58 26.56
C PRO A 6 20.36 4.84 25.69
N ILE A 7 21.55 5.46 25.61
CA ILE A 7 21.80 6.67 24.80
C ILE A 7 21.25 6.52 23.36
N ILE A 8 21.17 5.29 22.86
CA ILE A 8 20.55 4.92 21.58
C ILE A 8 19.07 5.32 21.49
N ASP A 9 18.24 5.01 22.51
CA ASP A 9 16.82 5.36 22.50
C ASP A 9 16.62 6.88 22.44
N ARG A 10 17.51 7.62 23.09
CA ARG A 10 17.52 9.08 23.07
C ARG A 10 17.97 9.64 21.73
N ALA A 11 18.99 9.05 21.13
CA ALA A 11 19.43 9.42 19.79
C ALA A 11 18.31 9.18 18.75
N LEU A 12 17.57 8.07 18.85
CA LEU A 12 16.40 7.80 17.99
C LEU A 12 15.29 8.82 18.23
N THR A 13 14.94 9.12 19.49
CA THR A 13 13.92 10.13 19.79
C THR A 13 14.31 11.51 19.26
N ILE A 14 15.58 11.89 19.34
CA ILE A 14 16.07 13.15 18.78
C ILE A 14 16.00 13.11 17.24
N ALA A 15 16.32 11.97 16.61
CA ALA A 15 16.17 11.79 15.17
C ALA A 15 14.71 12.01 14.73
N ASP A 16 13.73 11.47 15.47
CA ASP A 16 12.30 11.71 15.21
C ASP A 16 11.91 13.19 15.38
N ILE A 17 12.45 13.88 16.40
CA ILE A 17 12.17 15.30 16.65
C ILE A 17 12.66 16.20 15.51
N VAL A 18 13.77 15.85 14.86
CA VAL A 18 14.33 16.58 13.72
C VAL A 18 13.87 16.02 12.37
N ASP A 19 12.83 15.19 12.37
CA ASP A 19 12.27 14.52 11.19
C ASP A 19 13.33 13.82 10.31
N HIS A 20 14.35 13.25 10.96
CA HIS A 20 15.49 12.59 10.31
C HIS A 20 16.31 13.50 9.37
N GLU A 21 16.20 14.83 9.49
CA GLU A 21 16.95 15.78 8.67
C GLU A 21 18.35 16.07 9.24
N GLU A 22 19.39 15.58 8.56
CA GLU A 22 20.78 15.89 8.93
C GLU A 22 21.10 17.40 8.97
N PRO A 23 20.63 18.24 8.02
CA PRO A 23 20.91 19.68 8.04
C PRO A 23 20.38 20.39 9.29
N LEU A 24 19.17 20.03 9.74
CA LEU A 24 18.57 20.58 10.96
C LEU A 24 19.35 20.15 12.21
N LEU A 25 19.80 18.88 12.25
CA LEU A 25 20.64 18.40 13.34
C LEU A 25 21.99 19.12 13.40
N ASP A 26 22.63 19.36 12.26
CA ASP A 26 23.90 20.10 12.16
C ASP A 26 23.73 21.57 12.60
N GLU A 27 22.62 22.21 12.21
CA GLU A 27 22.27 23.57 12.66
C GLU A 27 22.10 23.63 14.18
N LEU A 28 21.36 22.68 14.76
CA LEU A 28 21.20 22.56 16.20
C LEU A 28 22.54 22.32 16.89
N GLU A 29 23.40 21.45 16.38
CA GLU A 29 24.74 21.25 16.95
C GLU A 29 25.52 22.57 16.99
N GLY A 30 25.55 23.28 15.87
CA GLY A 30 26.21 24.57 15.75
C GLY A 30 25.70 25.56 16.80
N MET A 31 24.38 25.69 16.94
CA MET A 31 23.78 26.63 17.89
C MET A 31 24.15 26.31 19.34
N PHE A 32 24.07 25.03 19.74
CA PHE A 32 24.40 24.62 21.10
C PHE A 32 25.89 24.79 21.41
N LEU A 33 26.77 24.42 20.47
CA LEU A 33 28.22 24.56 20.65
C LEU A 33 28.67 26.03 20.67
N VAL A 34 28.06 26.89 19.85
CA VAL A 34 28.32 28.34 19.88
C VAL A 34 27.89 28.94 21.23
N SER A 35 26.71 28.57 21.73
CA SER A 35 26.25 29.00 23.06
C SER A 35 27.23 28.56 24.15
N SER A 36 27.73 27.32 24.09
CA SER A 36 28.74 26.82 25.03
C SER A 36 30.05 27.61 24.95
N GLY A 37 30.58 27.83 23.74
CA GLY A 37 31.83 28.54 23.49
C GLY A 37 31.80 30.02 23.91
N ARG A 38 30.64 30.66 23.85
CA ARG A 38 30.42 32.04 24.33
C ARG A 38 30.04 32.12 25.81
N SER A 39 29.93 30.98 26.50
CA SER A 39 29.39 30.89 27.86
C SER A 39 27.96 31.47 27.99
N GLU A 40 27.23 31.52 26.88
CA GLU A 40 25.85 31.97 26.78
C GLU A 40 24.88 30.86 27.22
N ARG A 41 23.59 31.19 27.25
CA ARG A 41 22.52 30.27 27.62
C ARG A 41 21.59 30.04 26.45
N ILE A 42 20.99 28.86 26.45
CA ILE A 42 20.04 28.45 25.42
C ILE A 42 18.75 27.98 26.08
N SER A 43 17.61 28.25 25.45
CA SER A 43 16.29 27.82 25.89
C SER A 43 15.48 27.24 24.72
N PRO A 44 14.48 26.39 24.97
CA PRO A 44 13.62 25.87 23.90
C PRO A 44 12.96 26.97 23.07
N ALA A 45 12.49 28.05 23.72
CA ALA A 45 11.89 29.18 23.02
C ALA A 45 12.87 29.93 22.09
N ALA A 46 14.16 29.94 22.40
CA ALA A 46 15.17 30.49 21.50
C ALA A 46 15.41 29.57 20.31
N VAL A 47 15.52 28.26 20.55
CA VAL A 47 15.68 27.25 19.49
C VAL A 47 14.50 27.28 18.52
N ALA A 48 13.26 27.22 19.02
CA ALA A 48 12.06 27.26 18.19
C ALA A 48 11.83 28.60 17.45
N ARG A 49 12.55 29.66 17.83
CA ARG A 49 12.51 30.95 17.12
C ARG A 49 13.54 30.99 16.01
N ASP A 50 14.71 30.39 16.25
CA ASP A 50 15.87 30.52 15.39
C ASP A 50 16.03 29.31 14.44
N THR A 51 15.25 28.24 14.61
CA THR A 51 15.17 27.07 13.72
C THR A 51 13.73 26.79 13.30
N GLU A 52 13.53 25.82 12.42
CA GLU A 52 12.20 25.38 11.97
C GLU A 52 11.43 24.50 12.99
N LEU A 53 12.05 24.16 14.13
CA LEU A 53 11.39 23.38 15.16
C LEU A 53 10.23 24.14 15.78
N SER A 54 9.11 23.44 15.99
CA SER A 54 8.01 23.97 16.81
C SER A 54 8.46 24.17 18.27
N ARG A 55 7.74 25.03 19.02
CA ARG A 55 8.00 25.20 20.46
C ARG A 55 7.90 23.88 21.23
N GLU A 56 7.00 23.00 20.82
CA GLU A 56 6.81 21.68 21.42
C GLU A 56 8.02 20.78 21.11
N ALA A 57 8.41 20.68 19.84
CA ALA A 57 9.55 19.89 19.39
C ALA A 57 10.87 20.36 20.06
N ALA A 58 11.10 21.67 20.14
CA ALA A 58 12.25 22.23 20.85
C ALA A 58 12.22 21.93 22.36
N THR A 59 11.04 21.96 22.99
CA THR A 59 10.89 21.63 24.41
C THR A 59 11.20 20.15 24.66
N ASP A 60 10.76 19.29 23.74
CA ASP A 60 10.99 17.86 23.78
C ASP A 60 12.46 17.50 23.53
N LEU A 61 13.12 18.20 22.60
CA LEU A 61 14.56 18.12 22.39
C LEU A 61 15.32 18.39 23.70
N PHE A 62 14.98 19.49 24.38
CA PHE A 62 15.61 19.84 25.66
C PHE A 62 15.34 18.78 26.73
N ARG A 63 14.16 18.14 26.73
CA ARG A 63 13.86 17.03 27.64
C ARG A 63 14.78 15.85 27.38
N GLN A 64 15.09 15.51 26.12
CA GLN A 64 16.04 14.44 25.80
C GLN A 64 17.46 14.82 26.23
N LEU A 65 17.90 16.04 25.93
CA LEU A 65 19.26 16.52 26.22
C LEU A 65 19.54 16.61 27.73
N LEU A 66 18.54 16.97 28.54
CA LEU A 66 18.65 16.98 29.99
C LEU A 66 18.89 15.58 30.57
N GLN A 67 18.27 14.54 29.96
CA GLN A 67 18.39 13.18 30.46
C GLN A 67 19.75 12.53 30.17
N VAL A 68 20.44 13.00 29.14
CA VAL A 68 21.83 12.61 28.84
C VAL A 68 22.84 13.62 29.39
N GLU A 69 22.37 14.58 30.19
CA GLU A 69 23.17 15.63 30.80
C GLU A 69 24.02 16.44 29.78
N ALA A 70 23.57 16.50 28.52
CA ALA A 70 24.13 17.35 27.47
C ALA A 70 23.82 18.83 27.73
N ILE A 71 22.72 19.09 28.44
CA ILE A 71 22.40 20.41 28.99
C ILE A 71 22.02 20.31 30.46
N GLN A 72 22.11 21.43 31.17
CA GLN A 72 21.74 21.55 32.58
C GLN A 72 20.90 22.81 32.81
N ARG A 73 19.78 22.69 33.52
CA ARG A 73 18.93 23.84 33.91
C ARG A 73 19.62 24.69 34.97
N GLU A 74 19.52 26.01 34.86
CA GLU A 74 19.97 26.92 35.93
C GLU A 74 18.96 27.08 37.06
N THR A 75 17.66 27.04 36.74
CA THR A 75 16.57 27.10 37.73
C THR A 75 15.46 26.12 37.37
N TYR A 76 14.73 25.67 38.38
CA TYR A 76 13.58 24.78 38.25
C TYR A 76 12.24 25.51 38.48
N GLU A 77 12.28 26.83 38.65
CA GLU A 77 11.08 27.65 38.95
C GLU A 77 10.28 28.04 37.70
N ALA A 78 10.92 28.06 36.52
CA ALA A 78 10.28 28.38 35.25
C ALA A 78 9.81 27.11 34.51
N GLU A 79 8.82 27.27 33.63
CA GLU A 79 8.47 26.22 32.68
C GLU A 79 9.65 25.90 31.77
N LEU A 80 9.76 24.64 31.33
CA LEU A 80 10.92 24.18 30.55
C LEU A 80 11.13 25.02 29.29
N VAL A 81 10.06 25.44 28.63
CA VAL A 81 10.09 26.22 27.38
C VAL A 81 10.88 27.54 27.50
N ASP A 82 10.84 28.17 28.67
CA ASP A 82 11.53 29.44 28.95
C ASP A 82 12.79 29.26 29.80
N THR A 83 13.07 28.03 30.24
CA THR A 83 14.21 27.73 31.11
C THR A 83 15.53 27.87 30.37
N GLN A 84 16.42 28.69 30.93
CA GLN A 84 17.79 28.85 30.46
C GLN A 84 18.66 27.65 30.87
N CYS A 85 19.37 27.08 29.90
CA CYS A 85 20.21 25.91 30.08
C CYS A 85 21.67 26.21 29.73
N ARG A 86 22.60 25.60 30.49
CA ARG A 86 24.01 25.50 30.14
C ARG A 86 24.24 24.27 29.27
N VAL A 87 25.11 24.39 28.28
CA VAL A 87 25.46 23.31 27.37
C VAL A 87 26.78 22.67 27.77
N ASP A 88 26.79 21.36 27.95
CA ASP A 88 27.99 20.53 28.00
C ASP A 88 28.42 20.20 26.55
N PRO A 89 29.54 20.75 26.06
CA PRO A 89 29.90 20.61 24.65
C PRO A 89 30.35 19.19 24.29
N THR A 90 30.82 18.41 25.26
CA THR A 90 31.30 17.04 25.01
C THR A 90 30.11 16.10 24.84
N ARG A 91 29.17 16.16 25.78
CA ARG A 91 27.97 15.32 25.78
C ARG A 91 27.00 15.71 24.68
N THR A 92 26.89 17.00 24.36
CA THR A 92 26.09 17.48 23.22
C THR A 92 26.61 16.90 21.91
N ARG A 93 27.93 16.95 21.68
CA ARG A 93 28.53 16.34 20.50
C ARG A 93 28.30 14.83 20.48
N GLU A 94 28.52 14.14 21.60
CA GLU A 94 28.31 12.69 21.67
C GLU A 94 26.87 12.28 21.32
N ILE A 95 25.86 12.97 21.85
CA ILE A 95 24.47 12.61 21.54
C ILE A 95 24.10 12.96 20.10
N PHE A 96 24.56 14.10 19.55
CA PHE A 96 24.25 14.49 18.17
C PHE A 96 24.98 13.64 17.13
N GLU A 97 26.25 13.28 17.35
CA GLU A 97 26.97 12.31 16.49
C GLU A 97 26.23 10.96 16.45
N ARG A 98 25.72 10.49 17.59
CA ARG A 98 24.92 9.27 17.65
C ARG A 98 23.58 9.41 16.95
N THR A 99 22.90 10.55 17.10
CA THR A 99 21.66 10.83 16.36
C THR A 99 21.92 10.81 14.86
N GLN A 100 22.98 11.45 14.38
CA GLN A 100 23.35 11.45 12.96
C GLN A 100 23.65 10.02 12.45
N GLN A 101 24.36 9.22 13.24
CA GLN A 101 24.60 7.81 12.91
C GLN A 101 23.28 7.01 12.84
N SER A 102 22.34 7.25 13.76
CA SER A 102 21.02 6.62 13.74
C SER A 102 20.23 7.00 12.49
N ILE A 103 20.17 8.30 12.13
CA ILE A 103 19.52 8.79 10.90
C ILE A 103 20.06 8.06 9.68
N ARG A 104 21.40 8.03 9.51
CA ARG A 104 22.04 7.35 8.38
C ARG A 104 21.79 5.85 8.35
N THR A 105 21.79 5.20 9.51
CA THR A 105 21.55 3.75 9.62
C THR A 105 20.10 3.42 9.26
N LEU A 106 19.14 4.22 9.72
CA LEU A 106 17.72 4.07 9.39
C LEU A 106 17.48 4.31 7.90
N ALA A 107 18.05 5.37 7.32
CA ALA A 107 17.95 5.64 5.88
C ALA A 107 18.55 4.51 5.05
N ALA A 108 19.73 4.00 5.42
CA ALA A 108 20.35 2.86 4.73
C ALA A 108 19.55 1.56 4.91
N HIS A 109 18.86 1.37 6.04
CA HIS A 109 17.98 0.23 6.25
C HIS A 109 16.70 0.35 5.41
N GLN A 110 16.05 1.51 5.40
CA GLN A 110 14.87 1.78 4.58
C GLN A 110 15.14 1.59 3.09
N GLN A 111 16.31 2.01 2.59
CA GLN A 111 16.73 1.75 1.20
C GLN A 111 16.94 0.27 0.88
N ARG A 112 17.20 -0.57 1.88
CA ARG A 112 17.45 -2.01 1.71
C ARG A 112 16.22 -2.87 1.92
N VAL A 113 15.22 -2.39 2.64
CA VAL A 113 13.96 -3.10 2.85
C VAL A 113 13.03 -2.72 1.71
N PRO A 114 12.73 -3.63 0.76
CA PRO A 114 11.78 -3.35 -0.30
C PRO A 114 10.44 -2.94 0.32
N THR A 115 9.96 -1.74 0.00
CA THR A 115 8.70 -1.22 0.51
C THR A 115 7.54 -1.63 -0.40
N THR A 116 6.32 -1.44 0.09
CA THR A 116 5.11 -1.57 -0.71
C THR A 116 4.25 -0.37 -0.41
N ASP A 117 3.91 0.37 -1.46
CA ASP A 117 2.93 1.44 -1.38
C ASP A 117 1.54 0.80 -1.36
N VAL A 118 0.69 1.29 -0.46
CA VAL A 118 -0.65 0.74 -0.24
C VAL A 118 -1.67 1.87 -0.42
N THR A 119 -2.44 1.78 -1.49
CA THR A 119 -3.50 2.75 -1.79
C THR A 119 -4.86 2.13 -1.47
N PRO A 120 -5.60 2.64 -0.48
CA PRO A 120 -6.92 2.15 -0.16
C PRO A 120 -7.94 2.55 -1.24
N LEU A 121 -8.75 1.59 -1.68
CA LEU A 121 -9.73 1.76 -2.74
C LEU A 121 -11.15 1.57 -2.22
N VAL A 122 -12.10 2.32 -2.80
CA VAL A 122 -13.52 2.23 -2.47
C VAL A 122 -14.44 2.37 -3.68
N THR A 123 -15.53 1.62 -3.66
CA THR A 123 -16.79 1.93 -4.38
C THR A 123 -17.82 2.29 -3.32
N PHE A 124 -18.60 3.37 -3.51
CA PHE A 124 -19.67 3.70 -2.56
C PHE A 124 -20.98 3.01 -2.93
N PRO A 125 -21.81 2.67 -1.93
CA PRO A 125 -23.12 2.14 -2.19
C PRO A 125 -24.04 3.22 -2.75
N ASP A 126 -25.10 2.83 -3.46
CA ASP A 126 -26.19 3.72 -3.88
C ASP A 126 -27.11 4.09 -2.69
N ASP A 127 -26.49 4.52 -1.58
CA ASP A 127 -27.14 5.04 -0.39
C ASP A 127 -27.08 6.59 -0.43
N PRO A 128 -28.22 7.29 -0.36
CA PRO A 128 -28.27 8.75 -0.34
C PRO A 128 -27.34 9.41 0.70
N ALA A 129 -26.99 8.72 1.79
CA ALA A 129 -26.03 9.19 2.78
C ALA A 129 -24.63 9.46 2.21
N PHE A 130 -24.26 8.81 1.10
CA PHE A 130 -22.97 8.96 0.41
C PHE A 130 -23.01 9.93 -0.77
N SER A 131 -24.16 10.54 -1.09
CA SER A 131 -24.36 11.38 -2.29
C SER A 131 -23.45 12.62 -2.39
N GLY A 132 -22.93 13.11 -1.26
CA GLY A 132 -21.97 14.22 -1.21
C GLY A 132 -20.52 13.80 -0.95
N SER A 133 -20.27 12.50 -0.83
CA SER A 133 -18.96 11.95 -0.48
C SER A 133 -18.15 11.60 -1.72
N THR A 134 -16.83 11.76 -1.62
CA THR A 134 -15.88 11.26 -2.63
C THR A 134 -14.88 10.33 -1.94
N PRO A 135 -14.22 9.41 -2.67
CA PRO A 135 -13.17 8.58 -2.08
C PRO A 135 -12.12 9.40 -1.32
N ALA A 136 -11.74 10.56 -1.87
CA ALA A 136 -10.79 11.48 -1.26
C ALA A 136 -11.26 12.07 0.08
N SER A 137 -12.58 12.07 0.36
CA SER A 137 -13.12 12.49 1.66
C SER A 137 -12.71 11.54 2.80
N PHE A 138 -12.19 10.36 2.47
CA PHE A 138 -11.72 9.34 3.41
C PHE A 138 -10.26 8.94 3.15
N ASP A 139 -9.50 9.77 2.42
CA ASP A 139 -8.13 9.47 1.99
C ASP A 139 -8.02 8.16 1.18
N MET A 140 -9.03 7.90 0.33
CA MET A 140 -9.11 6.73 -0.54
C MET A 140 -9.20 7.11 -2.03
N GLU A 141 -8.95 6.16 -2.91
CA GLU A 141 -9.17 6.30 -4.35
C GLU A 141 -10.39 5.51 -4.85
N GLY A 142 -10.95 5.95 -5.99
CA GLY A 142 -12.05 5.25 -6.63
C GLY A 142 -11.58 3.93 -7.23
N LEU A 143 -12.22 2.83 -6.84
CA LEU A 143 -11.80 1.47 -7.21
C LEU A 143 -11.71 1.27 -8.72
N LEU A 144 -12.81 1.52 -9.46
CA LEU A 144 -12.84 1.31 -10.91
C LEU A 144 -11.81 2.18 -11.65
N SER A 145 -11.66 3.45 -11.25
CA SER A 145 -10.67 4.36 -11.85
C SER A 145 -9.23 3.91 -11.60
N ALA A 146 -8.93 3.41 -10.40
CA ALA A 146 -7.61 2.90 -10.06
C ALA A 146 -7.29 1.63 -10.87
N LEU A 147 -8.24 0.68 -10.96
CA LEU A 147 -8.07 -0.52 -11.79
C LEU A 147 -7.88 -0.17 -13.27
N ALA A 148 -8.72 0.70 -13.83
CA ALA A 148 -8.59 1.12 -15.22
C ALA A 148 -7.26 1.86 -15.49
N SER A 149 -6.76 2.62 -14.52
CA SER A 149 -5.44 3.27 -14.59
C SER A 149 -4.32 2.22 -14.63
N GLN A 150 -4.39 1.19 -13.80
CA GLN A 150 -3.40 0.12 -13.77
C GLN A 150 -3.42 -0.74 -15.05
N VAL A 151 -4.60 -1.08 -15.59
CA VAL A 151 -4.72 -1.73 -16.92
C VAL A 151 -4.02 -0.94 -18.03
N LYS A 152 -4.13 0.40 -17.99
CA LYS A 152 -3.48 1.28 -18.98
C LYS A 152 -1.95 1.31 -18.82
N ARG A 153 -1.45 1.07 -17.61
CA ARG A 153 -0.01 1.10 -17.29
C ARG A 153 0.66 -0.27 -17.43
N ALA A 154 -0.11 -1.35 -17.42
CA ALA A 154 0.40 -2.70 -17.61
C ALA A 154 1.11 -2.84 -18.98
N GLU A 155 2.26 -3.51 -18.96
CA GLU A 155 3.16 -3.64 -20.11
C GLU A 155 3.33 -5.09 -20.58
N ARG A 156 3.05 -6.09 -19.75
CA ARG A 156 3.36 -7.50 -20.03
C ARG A 156 2.15 -8.40 -19.82
N GLU A 157 1.57 -8.39 -18.62
CA GLU A 157 0.50 -9.32 -18.27
C GLU A 157 -0.51 -8.71 -17.31
N ILE A 158 -1.74 -9.19 -17.42
CA ILE A 158 -2.82 -8.94 -16.48
C ILE A 158 -3.41 -10.29 -16.08
N VAL A 159 -3.49 -10.56 -14.78
CA VAL A 159 -4.14 -11.75 -14.25
C VAL A 159 -5.36 -11.32 -13.43
N LEU A 160 -6.55 -11.71 -13.86
CA LEU A 160 -7.83 -11.34 -13.25
C LEU A 160 -8.51 -12.56 -12.62
N LEU A 161 -8.50 -12.63 -11.29
CA LEU A 161 -9.23 -13.62 -10.51
C LEU A 161 -10.53 -13.01 -10.03
N SER A 162 -11.67 -13.57 -10.45
CA SER A 162 -12.97 -13.18 -9.87
C SER A 162 -13.99 -14.31 -10.00
N PRO A 163 -14.77 -14.63 -8.95
CA PRO A 163 -15.75 -15.70 -9.03
C PRO A 163 -17.00 -15.31 -9.82
N PHE A 164 -17.27 -14.02 -10.01
CA PHE A 164 -18.50 -13.55 -10.64
C PHE A 164 -18.21 -12.41 -11.60
N PHE A 165 -18.75 -12.55 -12.81
CA PHE A 165 -18.74 -11.54 -13.85
C PHE A 165 -20.16 -11.14 -14.20
N GLU A 166 -20.39 -9.87 -14.51
CA GLU A 166 -21.59 -9.40 -15.21
C GLU A 166 -21.15 -8.59 -16.43
N GLY A 167 -21.94 -8.62 -17.50
CA GLY A 167 -21.64 -7.91 -18.75
C GLY A 167 -21.38 -6.41 -18.55
N ASP A 168 -22.19 -5.74 -17.73
CA ASP A 168 -22.00 -4.31 -17.39
C ASP A 168 -20.71 -4.08 -16.58
N GLY A 169 -20.38 -5.00 -15.67
CA GLY A 169 -19.16 -4.95 -14.85
C GLY A 169 -17.90 -5.08 -15.69
N LEU A 170 -17.81 -6.16 -16.48
CA LEU A 170 -16.69 -6.38 -17.40
C LEU A 170 -16.66 -5.30 -18.49
N GLY A 171 -17.81 -4.87 -18.99
CA GLY A 171 -17.96 -3.81 -19.99
C GLY A 171 -17.29 -2.49 -19.58
N ARG A 172 -17.28 -2.16 -18.28
CA ARG A 172 -16.59 -0.97 -17.74
C ARG A 172 -15.07 -1.03 -17.86
N LEU A 173 -14.49 -2.24 -17.91
CA LEU A 173 -13.05 -2.47 -18.10
C LEU A 173 -12.71 -2.95 -19.52
N ALA A 174 -13.70 -3.36 -20.31
CA ALA A 174 -13.48 -4.03 -21.59
C ALA A 174 -12.64 -3.20 -22.55
N ASP A 175 -12.94 -1.91 -22.72
CA ASP A 175 -12.20 -1.07 -23.67
C ASP A 175 -10.72 -0.92 -23.26
N VAL A 176 -10.45 -0.73 -21.96
CA VAL A 176 -9.07 -0.58 -21.47
C VAL A 176 -8.30 -1.91 -21.50
N LEU A 177 -8.98 -3.04 -21.27
CA LEU A 177 -8.41 -4.38 -21.41
C LEU A 177 -8.09 -4.69 -22.87
N LEU A 178 -9.00 -4.39 -23.79
CA LEU A 178 -8.78 -4.53 -25.23
C LEU A 178 -7.65 -3.61 -25.72
N ASP A 179 -7.56 -2.38 -25.21
CA ASP A 179 -6.43 -1.49 -25.50
C ASP A 179 -5.10 -2.06 -24.97
N ALA A 180 -5.11 -2.79 -23.84
CA ALA A 180 -3.92 -3.45 -23.30
C ALA A 180 -3.50 -4.64 -24.16
N LEU A 181 -4.47 -5.47 -24.55
CA LEU A 181 -4.28 -6.57 -25.48
C LEU A 181 -3.73 -6.08 -26.83
N ASP A 182 -4.24 -4.99 -27.40
CA ASP A 182 -3.70 -4.39 -28.63
C ASP A 182 -2.21 -3.96 -28.49
N ARG A 183 -1.76 -3.65 -27.27
CA ARG A 183 -0.35 -3.31 -26.98
C ARG A 183 0.56 -4.54 -26.82
N GLY A 184 0.02 -5.75 -26.85
CA GLY A 184 0.78 -6.97 -26.60
C GLY A 184 0.73 -7.50 -25.17
N VAL A 185 -0.12 -6.92 -24.30
CA VAL A 185 -0.28 -7.39 -22.91
C VAL A 185 -1.08 -8.69 -22.92
N GLU A 186 -0.58 -9.72 -22.24
CA GLU A 186 -1.27 -11.00 -22.05
C GLU A 186 -2.38 -10.87 -21.00
N LEU A 187 -3.51 -11.55 -21.20
CA LEU A 187 -4.62 -11.52 -20.25
C LEU A 187 -4.98 -12.93 -19.81
N THR A 188 -4.85 -13.21 -18.51
CA THR A 188 -5.37 -14.45 -17.91
C THR A 188 -6.61 -14.14 -17.08
N ILE A 189 -7.74 -14.78 -17.39
CA ILE A 189 -8.97 -14.69 -16.60
C ILE A 189 -9.21 -16.02 -15.89
N VAL A 190 -9.23 -16.00 -14.56
CA VAL A 190 -9.54 -17.15 -13.73
C VAL A 190 -10.88 -16.94 -13.06
N THR A 191 -11.83 -17.84 -13.32
CA THR A 191 -13.17 -17.76 -12.76
C THR A 191 -13.73 -19.15 -12.42
N ARG A 192 -15.02 -19.23 -12.13
CA ARG A 192 -15.73 -20.48 -11.84
C ARG A 192 -16.83 -20.74 -12.87
N TYR A 193 -17.18 -22.02 -13.02
CA TYR A 193 -18.16 -22.55 -13.95
C TYR A 193 -17.89 -22.18 -15.41
N LEU A 194 -16.65 -21.87 -15.78
CA LEU A 194 -16.34 -21.43 -17.15
C LEU A 194 -16.47 -22.57 -18.16
N ALA A 195 -16.22 -23.82 -17.75
CA ALA A 195 -16.41 -25.01 -18.58
C ALA A 195 -17.89 -25.40 -18.77
N ASP A 196 -18.80 -24.81 -18.00
CA ASP A 196 -20.25 -24.97 -18.18
C ASP A 196 -20.75 -23.93 -19.19
N SER A 197 -21.03 -24.36 -20.42
CA SER A 197 -21.46 -23.49 -21.53
C SER A 197 -22.81 -22.79 -21.29
N GLU A 198 -23.59 -23.24 -20.31
CA GLU A 198 -24.86 -22.60 -19.93
C GLU A 198 -24.68 -21.61 -18.76
N SER A 199 -23.46 -21.51 -18.18
CA SER A 199 -23.21 -20.67 -17.00
C SER A 199 -23.23 -19.18 -17.31
N HIS A 200 -23.48 -18.36 -16.28
CA HIS A 200 -23.50 -16.91 -16.46
C HIS A 200 -22.11 -16.37 -16.83
N ASN A 201 -21.07 -16.83 -16.14
CA ASN A 201 -19.70 -16.41 -16.42
C ASN A 201 -19.27 -16.79 -17.84
N HIS A 202 -19.62 -17.99 -18.33
CA HIS A 202 -19.33 -18.41 -19.70
C HIS A 202 -19.89 -17.42 -20.72
N ASN A 203 -21.19 -17.10 -20.63
CA ASN A 203 -21.83 -16.17 -21.56
C ASN A 203 -21.19 -14.76 -21.54
N VAL A 204 -20.80 -14.26 -20.36
CA VAL A 204 -20.17 -12.93 -20.23
C VAL A 204 -18.77 -12.92 -20.83
N ILE A 205 -17.97 -13.96 -20.58
CA ILE A 205 -16.62 -14.07 -21.12
C ILE A 205 -16.65 -14.33 -22.63
N GLU A 206 -17.55 -15.18 -23.13
CA GLU A 206 -17.76 -15.41 -24.56
C GLU A 206 -18.05 -14.09 -25.29
N SER A 207 -18.96 -13.25 -24.76
CA SER A 207 -19.23 -11.93 -25.33
C SER A 207 -18.01 -10.99 -25.33
N PHE A 208 -17.14 -11.07 -24.33
CA PHE A 208 -15.88 -10.32 -24.33
C PHE A 208 -14.89 -10.86 -25.38
N MET A 209 -14.81 -12.18 -25.54
CA MET A 209 -13.98 -12.83 -26.56
C MET A 209 -14.44 -12.50 -27.98
N GLU A 210 -15.75 -12.46 -28.23
CA GLU A 210 -16.32 -11.99 -29.51
C GLU A 210 -15.85 -10.56 -29.82
N ARG A 211 -15.93 -9.64 -28.85
CA ARG A 211 -15.44 -8.27 -29.01
C ARG A 211 -13.93 -8.19 -29.27
N ALA A 212 -13.13 -9.03 -28.61
CA ALA A 212 -11.69 -9.12 -28.84
C ALA A 212 -11.38 -9.60 -30.27
N SER A 213 -12.10 -10.62 -30.73
CA SER A 213 -11.99 -11.17 -32.09
C SER A 213 -12.41 -10.16 -33.16
N GLU A 214 -13.54 -9.46 -32.98
CA GLU A 214 -14.00 -8.40 -33.88
C GLU A 214 -13.01 -7.25 -34.00
N ARG A 215 -12.31 -6.93 -32.90
CA ARG A 215 -11.26 -5.90 -32.86
C ARG A 215 -9.95 -6.38 -33.50
N GLY A 216 -9.78 -7.68 -33.71
CA GLY A 216 -8.57 -8.27 -34.29
C GLY A 216 -7.41 -8.36 -33.30
N VAL A 217 -7.70 -8.52 -32.01
CA VAL A 217 -6.69 -8.71 -30.97
C VAL A 217 -5.85 -9.96 -31.29
N THR A 218 -4.51 -9.81 -31.25
CA THR A 218 -3.57 -10.90 -31.52
C THR A 218 -2.88 -11.45 -30.27
N SER A 219 -3.01 -10.76 -29.14
CA SER A 219 -2.36 -11.13 -27.88
C SER A 219 -3.05 -12.32 -27.22
N GLU A 220 -2.30 -13.05 -26.41
CA GLU A 220 -2.78 -14.26 -25.75
C GLU A 220 -3.82 -13.91 -24.67
N ILE A 221 -4.98 -14.55 -24.77
CA ILE A 221 -6.01 -14.55 -23.73
C ILE A 221 -6.14 -15.97 -23.22
N THR A 222 -5.84 -16.18 -21.95
CA THR A 222 -5.92 -17.47 -21.28
C THR A 222 -7.13 -17.48 -20.36
N LEU A 223 -7.99 -18.47 -20.54
CA LEU A 223 -9.23 -18.61 -19.78
C LEU A 223 -9.15 -19.86 -18.90
N VAL A 224 -9.42 -19.71 -17.61
CA VAL A 224 -9.28 -20.79 -16.63
C VAL A 224 -10.56 -20.95 -15.80
N ASP A 225 -11.11 -22.16 -15.82
CA ASP A 225 -12.12 -22.62 -14.86
C ASP A 225 -11.42 -23.18 -13.63
N TYR A 226 -11.71 -22.61 -12.46
CA TYR A 226 -11.30 -23.11 -11.17
C TYR A 226 -12.52 -23.63 -10.40
N THR A 227 -13.13 -24.68 -10.94
CA THR A 227 -14.28 -25.38 -10.35
C THR A 227 -13.99 -26.86 -10.25
N VAL A 228 -13.77 -27.34 -9.02
CA VAL A 228 -13.43 -28.73 -8.78
C VAL A 228 -14.64 -29.47 -8.22
N TRP A 229 -15.01 -30.55 -8.88
CA TRP A 229 -16.14 -31.40 -8.54
C TRP A 229 -15.68 -32.61 -7.71
N GLU A 230 -16.55 -33.13 -6.85
CA GLU A 230 -16.31 -34.44 -6.24
C GLU A 230 -16.30 -35.52 -7.34
N GLU A 231 -15.45 -36.54 -7.20
CA GLU A 231 -15.41 -37.67 -8.16
C GLU A 231 -16.78 -38.37 -8.31
N THR A 232 -17.63 -38.25 -7.28
CA THR A 232 -18.97 -38.85 -7.25
C THR A 232 -20.05 -37.97 -7.85
N THR A 233 -19.79 -36.69 -8.14
CA THR A 233 -20.78 -35.78 -8.73
C THR A 233 -21.09 -36.20 -10.18
N PRO A 234 -22.36 -36.52 -10.52
CA PRO A 234 -22.72 -36.88 -11.88
C PRO A 234 -22.43 -35.76 -12.88
N ILE A 235 -21.92 -36.08 -14.07
CA ILE A 235 -21.58 -35.08 -15.12
C ILE A 235 -22.75 -34.12 -15.40
N GLY A 236 -23.99 -34.62 -15.47
CA GLY A 236 -25.17 -33.77 -15.69
C GLY A 236 -25.46 -32.77 -14.57
N LYS A 237 -24.83 -32.92 -13.40
CA LYS A 237 -24.92 -32.03 -12.23
C LYS A 237 -23.68 -31.15 -12.05
N GLN A 238 -22.63 -31.34 -12.85
CA GLN A 238 -21.42 -30.51 -12.85
C GLN A 238 -21.68 -29.21 -13.66
N ARG A 239 -22.57 -28.36 -13.15
CA ARG A 239 -23.00 -27.10 -13.79
C ARG A 239 -23.41 -26.08 -12.74
N GLN A 240 -23.53 -24.80 -13.11
CA GLN A 240 -23.82 -23.71 -12.17
C GLN A 240 -25.10 -23.94 -11.36
N ASP A 241 -26.17 -24.43 -11.99
CA ASP A 241 -27.46 -24.72 -11.35
C ASP A 241 -27.58 -26.19 -10.87
N GLY A 242 -26.45 -26.88 -10.76
CA GLY A 242 -26.33 -28.30 -10.43
C GLY A 242 -26.05 -28.57 -8.95
N GLU A 243 -25.13 -29.49 -8.68
CA GLU A 243 -24.61 -29.71 -7.33
C GLU A 243 -23.56 -28.64 -6.97
N ASN A 244 -23.20 -28.55 -5.69
CA ASN A 244 -22.11 -27.66 -5.29
C ASN A 244 -20.77 -28.32 -5.62
N PRO A 245 -19.79 -27.56 -6.15
CA PRO A 245 -18.43 -28.06 -6.34
C PRO A 245 -17.81 -28.39 -4.97
N GLN A 246 -16.83 -29.29 -4.99
CA GLN A 246 -16.03 -29.60 -3.81
C GLN A 246 -15.32 -28.34 -3.29
N PHE A 247 -14.69 -27.60 -4.20
CA PHE A 247 -14.13 -26.27 -3.93
C PHE A 247 -14.01 -25.44 -5.22
N THR A 248 -13.85 -24.14 -5.03
CA THR A 248 -13.67 -23.15 -6.10
C THR A 248 -13.04 -21.88 -5.52
N LEU A 249 -12.80 -20.86 -6.34
CA LEU A 249 -12.22 -19.60 -5.92
C LEU A 249 -13.28 -18.63 -5.39
N HIS A 250 -12.88 -17.79 -4.43
CA HIS A 250 -13.66 -16.62 -3.99
C HIS A 250 -12.82 -15.33 -3.92
N ALA A 251 -11.54 -15.45 -4.24
CA ALA A 251 -10.60 -14.33 -4.29
C ALA A 251 -11.03 -13.33 -5.38
N LYS A 252 -10.83 -12.04 -5.11
CA LYS A 252 -10.88 -10.99 -6.13
C LYS A 252 -9.53 -10.31 -6.14
N VAL A 253 -8.76 -10.64 -7.15
CA VAL A 253 -7.39 -10.17 -7.31
C VAL A 253 -7.21 -9.76 -8.76
N MET A 254 -6.53 -8.65 -8.98
CA MET A 254 -6.09 -8.25 -10.31
C MET A 254 -4.60 -7.90 -10.24
N LEU A 255 -3.78 -8.69 -10.91
CA LEU A 255 -2.34 -8.44 -11.03
C LEU A 255 -2.06 -7.65 -12.30
N PHE A 256 -1.08 -6.75 -12.21
CA PHE A 256 -0.60 -5.94 -13.32
C PHE A 256 0.93 -6.07 -13.34
N ASP A 257 1.43 -6.91 -14.26
CA ASP A 257 2.81 -7.36 -14.29
C ASP A 257 3.27 -7.87 -12.90
N SER A 258 4.57 -7.86 -12.64
CA SER A 258 5.14 -8.06 -11.30
C SER A 258 5.19 -6.77 -10.47
N ARG A 259 4.32 -5.80 -10.73
CA ARG A 259 4.46 -4.42 -10.23
C ARG A 259 3.33 -3.94 -9.35
N ALA A 260 2.10 -4.33 -9.67
CA ALA A 260 0.93 -3.93 -8.90
C ALA A 260 -0.07 -5.07 -8.71
N ALA A 261 -0.77 -5.07 -7.57
CA ALA A 261 -1.84 -6.01 -7.27
C ALA A 261 -3.01 -5.30 -6.60
N TYR A 262 -4.21 -5.44 -7.17
CA TYR A 262 -5.45 -5.18 -6.46
C TYR A 262 -5.87 -6.40 -5.66
N VAL A 263 -6.27 -6.19 -4.41
CA VAL A 263 -6.89 -7.21 -3.55
C VAL A 263 -8.08 -6.57 -2.84
N GLY A 264 -9.27 -7.17 -2.95
CA GLY A 264 -10.44 -6.61 -2.29
C GLY A 264 -11.70 -7.45 -2.40
N SER A 265 -12.84 -6.80 -2.17
CA SER A 265 -14.15 -7.44 -2.11
C SER A 265 -14.94 -7.36 -3.43
N ALA A 266 -14.57 -6.47 -4.35
CA ALA A 266 -15.33 -6.23 -5.57
C ALA A 266 -15.20 -7.39 -6.57
N ASN A 267 -16.34 -7.98 -6.95
CA ASN A 267 -16.42 -8.82 -8.15
C ASN A 267 -16.45 -7.95 -9.42
N VAL A 268 -16.24 -8.57 -10.59
CA VAL A 268 -16.29 -7.88 -11.90
C VAL A 268 -17.76 -7.75 -12.35
N THR A 269 -18.55 -7.03 -11.56
CA THR A 269 -19.99 -6.89 -11.73
C THR A 269 -20.41 -5.42 -11.69
N ASP A 270 -21.61 -5.06 -12.17
CA ASP A 270 -22.07 -3.66 -12.06
C ASP A 270 -22.20 -3.25 -10.59
N TYR A 271 -22.62 -4.20 -9.75
CA TYR A 271 -22.70 -4.01 -8.31
C TYR A 271 -21.34 -3.72 -7.68
N GLY A 272 -20.31 -4.53 -7.99
CA GLY A 272 -18.98 -4.38 -7.40
C GLY A 272 -18.27 -3.08 -7.83
N PHE A 273 -18.51 -2.61 -9.05
CA PHE A 273 -17.86 -1.40 -9.54
C PHE A 273 -18.67 -0.12 -9.37
N ASN A 274 -19.96 -0.19 -9.03
CA ASN A 274 -20.80 1.02 -9.03
C ASN A 274 -21.89 1.10 -7.95
N ARG A 275 -22.37 0.00 -7.36
CA ARG A 275 -23.57 0.06 -6.50
C ARG A 275 -23.39 -0.39 -5.06
N TYR A 276 -22.35 -1.18 -4.76
CA TYR A 276 -22.08 -1.68 -3.43
C TYR A 276 -20.91 -0.98 -2.79
N LEU A 277 -20.91 -0.96 -1.45
CA LEU A 277 -19.75 -0.56 -0.68
C LEU A 277 -18.69 -1.66 -0.84
N GLU A 278 -17.73 -1.43 -1.70
CA GLU A 278 -16.60 -2.32 -1.90
C GLU A 278 -15.33 -1.68 -1.36
N LEU A 279 -14.49 -2.49 -0.74
CA LEU A 279 -13.19 -2.07 -0.22
C LEU A 279 -12.10 -2.91 -0.85
N GLY A 280 -10.94 -2.30 -1.04
CA GLY A 280 -9.74 -3.03 -1.39
C GLY A 280 -8.50 -2.19 -1.20
N VAL A 281 -7.38 -2.78 -1.56
CA VAL A 281 -6.09 -2.11 -1.60
C VAL A 281 -5.46 -2.35 -2.96
N LEU A 282 -4.82 -1.31 -3.49
CA LEU A 282 -3.84 -1.44 -4.54
C LEU A 282 -2.46 -1.46 -3.88
N LEU A 283 -1.71 -2.52 -4.15
CA LEU A 283 -0.35 -2.73 -3.68
C LEU A 283 0.61 -2.46 -4.83
N GLU A 284 1.63 -1.64 -4.62
CA GLU A 284 2.71 -1.41 -5.58
C GLU A 284 4.06 -1.65 -4.90
N GLY A 285 4.87 -2.56 -5.44
CA GLY A 285 6.18 -2.89 -4.89
C GLY A 285 6.30 -4.32 -4.36
N ALA A 286 7.15 -4.49 -3.34
CA ALA A 286 7.72 -5.80 -3.00
C ALA A 286 6.72 -6.93 -2.72
N THR A 287 5.63 -6.60 -2.01
CA THR A 287 4.62 -7.56 -1.57
C THR A 287 3.83 -8.15 -2.75
N VAL A 288 3.83 -7.50 -3.92
CA VAL A 288 3.15 -8.00 -5.13
C VAL A 288 3.68 -9.39 -5.54
N THR A 289 4.98 -9.65 -5.35
CA THR A 289 5.61 -10.96 -5.64
C THR A 289 4.87 -12.11 -4.98
N ALA A 290 4.41 -11.97 -3.73
CA ALA A 290 3.70 -13.04 -3.04
C ALA A 290 2.34 -13.37 -3.67
N PHE A 291 1.65 -12.36 -4.25
CA PHE A 291 0.40 -12.58 -4.97
C PHE A 291 0.65 -13.20 -6.35
N GLN A 292 1.74 -12.81 -7.01
CA GLN A 292 2.18 -13.44 -8.26
C GLN A 292 2.49 -14.91 -8.03
N ASP A 293 3.34 -15.25 -7.05
CA ASP A 293 3.70 -16.63 -6.71
C ASP A 293 2.45 -17.48 -6.40
N LEU A 294 1.47 -16.91 -5.70
CA LEU A 294 0.19 -17.58 -5.42
C LEU A 294 -0.62 -17.83 -6.70
N CYS A 295 -0.69 -16.86 -7.62
CA CYS A 295 -1.43 -17.02 -8.86
C CYS A 295 -0.76 -18.04 -9.78
N GLU A 296 0.57 -18.00 -9.92
CA GLU A 296 1.34 -19.01 -10.66
C GLU A 296 1.09 -20.41 -10.08
N PHE A 297 1.19 -20.56 -8.75
CA PHE A 297 0.89 -21.84 -8.09
C PHE A 297 -0.56 -22.30 -8.31
N LEU A 298 -1.53 -21.37 -8.31
CA LEU A 298 -2.94 -21.68 -8.58
C LEU A 298 -3.12 -22.19 -10.02
N LEU A 299 -2.51 -21.52 -11.00
CA LEU A 299 -2.58 -21.88 -12.41
C LEU A 299 -1.92 -23.24 -12.70
N ASP A 300 -0.85 -23.59 -11.98
CA ASP A 300 -0.18 -24.89 -12.06
C ASP A 300 -0.90 -26.01 -11.26
N SER A 301 -1.90 -25.67 -10.45
CA SER A 301 -2.59 -26.64 -9.62
C SER A 301 -3.54 -27.50 -10.42
N GLY A 302 -3.79 -28.74 -9.96
CA GLY A 302 -4.73 -29.65 -10.61
C GLY A 302 -6.20 -29.20 -10.62
N GLY A 303 -6.54 -28.10 -9.94
CA GLY A 303 -7.87 -27.51 -9.95
C GLY A 303 -8.08 -26.46 -11.04
N ALA A 304 -7.01 -25.96 -11.67
CA ALA A 304 -7.08 -25.03 -12.79
C ALA A 304 -7.24 -25.79 -14.11
N ALA A 305 -8.36 -25.56 -14.80
CA ALA A 305 -8.63 -26.14 -16.10
C ALA A 305 -8.73 -25.02 -17.16
N THR A 306 -7.84 -25.04 -18.15
CA THR A 306 -7.94 -24.12 -19.30
C THR A 306 -9.18 -24.42 -20.12
N VAL A 307 -9.88 -23.37 -20.55
CA VAL A 307 -11.10 -23.45 -21.38
C VAL A 307 -10.85 -22.69 -22.69
N ASP A 308 -11.26 -23.28 -23.81
CA ASP A 308 -11.25 -22.64 -25.12
C ASP A 308 -12.66 -22.11 -25.44
N LEU A 309 -12.75 -20.82 -25.79
CA LEU A 309 -13.98 -20.14 -26.26
C LEU A 309 -13.78 -19.56 -27.66
#